data_AF-A0A7C1I7W2-F1
#
_entry.id   AF-A0A7C1I7W2-F1
#
_cell.length_a   1.000
_cell.length_b   1.000
_cell.length_c   1.000
_cell.angle_alpha   90.00
_cell.angle_beta   90.00
_cell.angle_gamma   90.00
#
_symmetry.space_group_name_H-M   'P 1'
#
loop_
_entity.id
_entity.type
_entity.pdbx_description
1 polymer ?
#
loop_
_entity_poly.entity_id
_entity_poly.type
_entity_poly.pdbx_seq_one_letter_code
_entity_poly.pdbx_strand_id
1 'polypeptide(L)' 'MGRITSFTVKIDNEKRDLMKTFCERSGIKMQKFLEKAIVHEVKREIMKEDLYILDEYEKHGKKSASSYREFMKELGLKE' A
#
# COMPACT_ATOMS: atom_id res chain seq x y z
N MET A 1 -1.95 3.65 -24.06
CA MET A 1 -2.29 2.23 -23.84
C MET A 1 -1.27 1.64 -22.88
N GLY A 2 -1.71 1.07 -21.75
CA GLY A 2 -0.79 0.42 -20.81
C GLY A 2 -0.10 -0.77 -21.48
N ARG A 3 1.21 -0.95 -21.25
CA ARG A 3 1.94 -2.11 -21.77
C ARG A 3 1.49 -3.35 -21.02
N ILE A 4 0.86 -4.29 -21.74
CA ILE A 4 0.52 -5.60 -21.19
C ILE A 4 1.83 -6.36 -20.99
N THR A 5 2.08 -6.81 -19.77
CA THR A 5 3.27 -7.55 -19.39
C THR A 5 2.84 -8.88 -18.80
N SER A 6 3.47 -9.99 -19.23
CA SER A 6 3.27 -11.30 -18.62
C SER A 6 4.34 -11.57 -17.57
N PHE A 7 3.96 -12.26 -16.50
CA PHE A 7 4.88 -12.79 -15.51
C PHE A 7 4.45 -14.19 -15.11
N THR A 8 5.42 -15.04 -14.74
CA THR A 8 5.18 -16.43 -14.33
C THR A 8 5.69 -16.62 -12.92
N VAL A 9 4.84 -17.18 -12.07
CA VAL A 9 5.15 -17.46 -10.67
C VAL A 9 4.82 -18.91 -10.34
N LYS A 10 5.65 -19.54 -9.52
CA LYS A 10 5.34 -20.83 -8.90
C LYS A 10 4.57 -20.55 -7.61
N ILE A 11 3.40 -21.17 -7.47
CA ILE A 11 2.57 -21.07 -6.27
C ILE A 11 2.23 -22.48 -5.79
N ASP A 12 1.96 -22.59 -4.49
CA ASP A 12 1.48 -23.84 -3.89
C ASP A 12 0.16 -24.27 -4.54
N ASN A 13 0.02 -25.57 -4.79
CA ASN A 13 -1.17 -26.18 -5.37
C ASN A 13 -2.42 -25.89 -4.51
N GLU A 14 -2.32 -25.93 -3.19
CA GLU A 14 -3.46 -25.66 -2.31
C GLU A 14 -3.97 -24.23 -2.46
N LYS A 15 -3.05 -23.27 -2.58
CA LYS A 15 -3.37 -21.85 -2.76
C LYS A 15 -3.96 -21.58 -4.13
N ARG A 16 -3.44 -22.25 -5.16
CA ARG A 16 -4.00 -22.21 -6.52
C ARG A 16 -5.45 -22.72 -6.52
N ASP A 17 -5.69 -23.86 -5.90
CA ASP A 17 -7.02 -24.50 -5.92
C ASP A 17 -8.04 -23.70 -5.13
N LEU A 18 -7.64 -23.17 -3.97
CA LEU A 18 -8.46 -22.23 -3.20
C LEU A 18 -8.87 -21.01 -4.04
N MET A 19 -7.91 -20.36 -4.70
CA MET A 19 -8.17 -19.21 -5.56
C MET A 19 -9.10 -19.59 -6.72
N LYS A 20 -8.84 -20.71 -7.38
CA LYS A 20 -9.63 -21.20 -8.52
C LYS A 20 -11.07 -21.45 -8.10
N THR A 21 -11.31 -22.22 -7.04
CA THR A 21 -12.66 -22.50 -6.53
C THR A 21 -13.40 -21.23 -6.13
N PHE A 22 -12.72 -20.28 -5.48
CA PHE A 22 -13.32 -18.99 -5.14
C PHE A 22 -13.74 -18.18 -6.38
N CYS A 23 -12.85 -18.10 -7.38
CA CYS A 23 -13.10 -17.37 -8.62
C CYS A 23 -14.26 -17.99 -9.43
N GLU A 24 -14.28 -19.31 -9.55
CA GLU A 24 -15.35 -20.06 -10.23
C GLU A 24 -16.70 -19.83 -9.55
N ARG A 25 -16.77 -19.97 -8.22
CA ARG A 25 -18.01 -19.74 -7.45
C ARG A 25 -18.52 -18.31 -7.55
N SER A 26 -17.60 -17.34 -7.62
CA SER A 26 -17.95 -15.92 -7.62
C SER A 26 -18.20 -15.36 -9.03
N GLY A 27 -18.02 -16.16 -10.09
CA GLY A 27 -18.11 -15.68 -11.48
C GLY A 27 -17.01 -14.68 -11.86
N ILE A 28 -15.86 -14.72 -11.19
CA ILE A 28 -14.76 -13.78 -11.38
C ILE A 28 -13.63 -14.46 -12.18
N LYS A 29 -13.05 -13.74 -13.15
CA LYS A 29 -11.85 -14.21 -13.85
C LYS A 29 -10.65 -14.18 -12.91
N MET A 30 -9.92 -15.30 -12.80
CA MET A 30 -8.73 -15.44 -11.94
C MET A 30 -7.70 -14.32 -12.17
N GLN A 31 -7.43 -13.96 -13.44
CA GLN A 31 -6.52 -12.86 -13.76
C GLN A 31 -6.96 -11.53 -13.11
N LYS A 32 -8.24 -11.19 -13.24
CA LYS A 32 -8.80 -9.95 -12.66
C LYS A 32 -8.80 -9.98 -11.13
N PHE A 33 -8.94 -11.16 -10.55
CA PHE A 33 -8.79 -11.36 -9.11
C PHE A 33 -7.34 -11.10 -8.67
N LEU A 34 -6.35 -11.68 -9.36
CA LEU A 34 -4.93 -11.47 -9.07
C LEU A 34 -4.51 -10.00 -9.24
N GLU A 35 -4.92 -9.34 -10.32
CA GLU A 35 -4.64 -7.91 -10.52
C GLU A 35 -5.17 -7.06 -9.36
N LYS A 36 -6.39 -7.33 -8.88
CA LYS A 36 -6.97 -6.64 -7.73
C LYS A 36 -6.22 -6.97 -6.44
N ALA A 37 -5.85 -8.23 -6.23
CA ALA A 37 -5.14 -8.67 -5.04
C ALA A 37 -3.76 -8.00 -4.94
N ILE A 38 -3.03 -7.87 -6.05
CA ILE A 38 -1.75 -7.16 -6.12
C ILE A 38 -1.92 -5.70 -5.70
N VAL A 39 -2.89 -4.99 -6.31
CA VAL A 39 -3.14 -3.58 -5.96
C VAL A 39 -3.55 -3.42 -4.49
N HIS A 40 -4.37 -4.34 -3.99
CA HIS A 40 -4.82 -4.32 -2.60
C HIS A 40 -3.66 -4.52 -1.63
N GLU A 41 -2.79 -5.50 -1.87
CA GLU A 41 -1.67 -5.79 -0.97
C GLU A 41 -0.62 -4.69 -1.02
N VAL A 42 -0.30 -4.13 -2.19
CA VAL A 42 0.60 -2.98 -2.30
C VAL A 42 0.08 -1.78 -1.49
N LYS A 43 -1.22 -1.46 -1.62
CA LYS A 43 -1.82 -0.38 -0.82
C LYS A 43 -1.76 -0.68 0.67
N ARG A 44 -2.01 -1.92 1.06
CA ARG A 44 -1.97 -2.35 2.45
C ARG A 44 -0.58 -2.20 3.05
N GLU A 45 0.47 -2.57 2.32
CA GLU A 45 1.86 -2.39 2.79
C GLU A 45 2.24 -0.91 2.92
N ILE A 46 1.90 -0.07 1.94
CA ILE A 46 2.12 1.39 2.03
C ILE A 46 1.43 1.96 3.27
N MET A 47 0.18 1.60 3.52
CA MET A 47 -0.56 2.08 4.69
C MET A 47 0.07 1.64 6.02
N LYS A 48 0.73 0.47 6.07
CA LYS A 48 1.45 0.04 7.29
C LYS A 48 2.69 0.90 7.53
N GLU A 49 3.43 1.22 6.47
CA GLU A 49 4.58 2.12 6.55
C GLU A 49 4.15 3.52 7.02
N ASP A 50 3.08 4.07 6.43
CA ASP A 50 2.53 5.36 6.84
C ASP A 50 2.09 5.36 8.32
N LEU A 51 1.44 4.28 8.76
CA LEU A 51 1.02 4.14 10.16
C LEU A 51 2.22 4.05 11.11
N TYR A 52 3.28 3.36 10.72
CA TYR A 52 4.52 3.30 11.48
C TYR A 52 5.17 4.68 11.61
N ILE A 53 5.25 5.44 10.51
CA ILE A 53 5.78 6.81 10.51
C ILE A 53 4.96 7.71 11.43
N LEU A 54 3.62 7.60 11.38
CA LEU A 54 2.73 8.37 12.23
C LEU A 54 2.94 8.05 13.72
N ASP A 55 2.99 6.76 14.07
CA ASP A 55 3.21 6.30 15.45
C ASP A 55 4.58 6.77 15.99
N GLU A 56 5.63 6.69 15.17
CA GLU A 56 6.96 7.18 15.50
C GLU A 56 6.97 8.70 15.71
N TYR A 57 6.26 9.44 14.84
CA TYR A 57 6.07 10.88 15.00
C TYR A 57 5.30 11.22 16.29
N GLU A 58 4.22 10.50 16.61
CA GLU A 58 3.45 10.75 17.83
C GLU A 58 4.27 10.47 19.10
N LYS A 59 5.06 9.39 19.11
CA LYS A 59 5.87 8.97 20.25
C LYS A 59 7.11 9.84 20.46
N HIS A 60 7.79 10.18 19.38
CA HIS A 60 9.13 10.79 19.43
C HIS A 60 9.16 12.19 18.81
N GLY A 61 8.55 12.37 17.63
CA GLY A 61 8.63 13.61 16.85
C GLY A 61 7.82 14.78 17.43
N LYS A 62 6.67 14.51 18.05
CA LYS A 62 5.73 15.55 18.52
C LYS A 62 6.33 16.45 19.61
N LYS A 63 7.27 15.93 20.40
CA LYS A 63 7.97 16.69 21.46
C LYS A 63 9.07 17.60 20.92
N SER A 64 9.61 17.31 19.74
CA SER A 64 10.67 18.07 19.08
C SER A 64 10.19 18.82 17.83
N ALA A 65 8.91 18.73 17.48
CA ALA A 65 8.35 19.36 16.30
C ALA A 65 8.25 20.88 16.53
N SER A 66 8.96 21.67 15.73
CA SER A 66 8.83 23.12 15.66
C SER A 66 7.46 23.53 15.12
N SER A 67 6.90 24.63 15.62
CA SER A 67 5.61 25.10 15.10
C SER A 67 5.76 25.57 13.64
N TYR A 68 4.72 25.37 12.82
CA TYR A 68 4.72 25.76 11.41
C TYR A 68 5.10 27.24 11.21
N ARG A 69 4.62 28.10 12.12
CA ARG A 69 4.89 29.54 12.11
C ARG A 69 6.34 29.87 12.41
N GLU A 70 6.98 29.16 13.33
CA GLU A 70 8.41 29.30 13.62
C GLU A 70 9.26 28.79 12.46
N PHE A 71 8.90 27.64 11.87
CA PHE A 71 9.60 27.09 10.71
C PHE A 71 9.54 28.02 9.49
N MET A 72 8.37 28.61 9.20
CA MET A 72 8.21 29.59 8.11
C MET A 72 9.04 30.85 8.35
N LYS A 73 9.14 31.29 9.61
CA LYS A 73 9.96 32.45 10.01
C LYS A 73 11.46 32.16 9.86
N GLU A 74 11.92 30.96 10.18
CA GLU A 74 13.33 30.53 9.98
C GLU A 74 13.70 30.45 8.49
N LEU A 75 12.76 30.03 7.63
CA LEU A 75 12.95 29.98 6.17
C LEU A 75 12.81 31.34 5.47
N GLY A 76 12.49 32.41 6.19
CA GLY A 76 12.33 33.76 5.62
C GLY A 76 11.11 33.91 4.71
N LEU A 77 10.17 32.97 4.77
CA LEU A 77 8.92 33.01 4.03
C LEU A 77 7.88 33.78 4.87
N LYS A 78 7.35 34.89 4.33
CA LYS A 78 6.28 35.64 5.00
C LYS A 78 4.96 34.87 4.86
N GLU A 79 4.20 34.79 5.98
CA GLU A 79 2.84 34.24 6.03
C GLU A 79 1.91 34.86 4.98
#